data_AF-A0A661N730-F1
#
_entry.id   AF-A0A661N730-F1
#
_cell.length_a   1.000
_cell.length_b   1.000
_cell.length_c   1.000
_cell.angle_alpha   90.00
_cell.angle_beta   90.00
_cell.angle_gamma   90.00
#
_symmetry.space_group_name_H-M   'P 1'
#
loop_
_entity.id
_entity.type
_entity.pdbx_description
1 polymer ?
#
loop_
_entity_poly.entity_id
_entity_poly.type
_entity_poly.pdbx_seq_one_letter_code
_entity_poly.pdbx_strand_id
1 'polypeptide(L)'
;SGVEDGGTDSGVEDGGTDSGVEDGGTDGGVDDGGTDGGVEDGGTDGGIEDGGLDGSAGDGGTDGGMDGGMDGGMDGSVEDGGADGGGDASVDGSTPDAGPVCGNGVMEGAEECDDGNLLEDDGCSPLCVIETGFGIGTDGDLVISSGGAIPLVSAQVVSATAGAFTATITLATQNGTLAVGDKVILHQTRHTTGDSGYFEYARIADVTGDVITFEHALARSYVSTGRTRAQMVKVHEYRNVTVSADLYAANWNNRGEQGGILAFDAQGTITIESGGRLMMSGRGFHGHGESCPLFQCIPGATGESYRGPGGSWTMANGSGGGAGGVGDDGAGGGGGGNGTAGQAGSDGVCAGLAVCDDSCPIPGGEGGLISPGTIATELFFGGGGGMGGTDSEGARPGSGGYSGGIIAVRGAELIVTGRMAADGSSGRDGVSNDPGCGGTGCGMGGGGGGGGGTIRLVARASATLGTDAITADGGGRGLSSCGATDGVGGGAGGAGRVGVSAPTVTGTTRPALTPF
;
A
#
# COMPACT_ATOMS: atom_id res chain seq x y z
N SER A 1 -35.85 -40.04 23.33
CA SER A 1 -36.35 -41.36 23.77
C SER A 1 -35.19 -42.34 23.73
N GLY A 2 -34.78 -42.91 24.88
CA GLY A 2 -33.45 -43.51 25.08
C GLY A 2 -32.38 -42.41 25.28
N VAL A 3 -31.52 -42.36 26.31
CA VAL A 3 -30.99 -43.37 27.29
C VAL A 3 -30.09 -44.38 26.56
N GLU A 4 -28.82 -44.66 26.95
CA GLU A 4 -28.20 -45.01 28.26
C GLU A 4 -26.87 -44.23 28.53
N ASP A 5 -26.38 -43.89 29.74
CA ASP A 5 -26.12 -44.58 31.06
C ASP A 5 -24.71 -45.26 31.11
N GLY A 6 -23.86 -45.23 32.16
CA GLY A 6 -23.90 -44.61 33.52
C GLY A 6 -22.62 -44.92 34.38
N GLY A 7 -22.57 -44.47 35.65
CA GLY A 7 -21.60 -44.84 36.74
C GLY A 7 -20.42 -43.86 37.01
N THR A 8 -20.14 -43.24 38.20
CA THR A 8 -19.97 -43.64 39.65
C THR A 8 -18.61 -44.30 39.99
N ASP A 9 -17.87 -44.06 41.09
CA ASP A 9 -17.86 -43.07 42.22
C ASP A 9 -16.57 -43.24 43.09
N SER A 10 -16.22 -42.25 43.94
CA SER A 10 -15.46 -42.31 45.23
C SER A 10 -13.92 -42.49 45.35
N GLY A 11 -13.23 -41.46 45.89
CA GLY A 11 -12.66 -41.47 47.27
C GLY A 11 -11.13 -41.56 47.58
N VAL A 12 -10.71 -40.86 48.66
CA VAL A 12 -9.56 -41.13 49.61
C VAL A 12 -8.11 -40.72 49.17
N GLU A 13 -7.15 -40.21 49.98
CA GLU A 13 -7.06 -39.32 51.19
C GLU A 13 -5.58 -38.81 51.39
N ASP A 14 -5.30 -38.05 52.46
CA ASP A 14 -4.08 -37.27 52.80
C ASP A 14 -2.74 -38.02 53.13
N GLY A 15 -1.63 -37.26 53.15
CA GLY A 15 -0.39 -37.59 53.89
C GLY A 15 0.74 -36.53 53.75
N GLY A 16 1.39 -36.10 54.85
CA GLY A 16 2.46 -35.07 54.84
C GLY A 16 3.63 -35.31 55.81
N THR A 17 4.45 -34.26 56.08
CA THR A 17 5.70 -34.19 56.91
C THR A 17 6.99 -34.73 56.24
N ASP A 18 8.22 -34.26 56.49
CA ASP A 18 8.79 -33.01 57.09
C ASP A 18 10.33 -32.97 56.83
N SER A 19 10.98 -31.82 57.07
CA SER A 19 12.38 -31.61 57.50
C SER A 19 13.52 -31.42 56.47
N GLY A 20 14.42 -30.48 56.80
CA GLY A 20 15.84 -30.52 56.42
C GLY A 20 16.40 -29.35 55.58
N VAL A 21 16.95 -28.32 56.25
CA VAL A 21 17.86 -27.32 55.65
C VAL A 21 19.28 -27.63 56.11
N GLU A 22 20.28 -27.57 55.22
CA GLU A 22 21.67 -27.19 55.56
C GLU A 22 22.35 -26.45 54.38
N ASP A 23 23.15 -25.44 54.70
CA ASP A 23 23.98 -24.63 53.80
C ASP A 23 25.40 -25.22 53.64
N GLY A 24 26.12 -24.84 52.58
CA GLY A 24 27.58 -25.05 52.49
C GLY A 24 28.17 -24.67 51.13
N GLY A 25 28.99 -23.60 51.09
CA GLY A 25 29.68 -23.13 49.88
C GLY A 25 31.20 -23.37 49.89
N THR A 26 31.91 -22.66 49.00
CA THR A 26 33.40 -22.64 48.81
C THR A 26 34.05 -23.96 48.33
N ASP A 27 35.13 -23.99 47.53
CA ASP A 27 35.95 -22.97 46.84
C ASP A 27 36.81 -23.61 45.71
N GLY A 28 37.65 -22.79 45.04
CA GLY A 28 38.72 -23.23 44.12
C GLY A 28 38.26 -23.56 42.69
N GLY A 29 39.07 -23.36 41.64
CA GLY A 29 40.42 -22.82 41.53
C GLY A 29 40.90 -23.03 40.09
N VAL A 30 41.58 -22.05 39.51
CA VAL A 30 42.09 -22.13 38.13
C VAL A 30 43.33 -23.01 38.09
N ASP A 31 43.52 -23.82 37.04
CA ASP A 31 44.83 -23.99 36.40
C ASP A 31 44.73 -24.69 35.02
N ASP A 32 45.88 -24.82 34.40
CA ASP A 32 46.18 -24.79 32.97
C ASP A 32 46.66 -26.15 32.37
N GLY A 33 46.93 -26.16 31.06
CA GLY A 33 47.58 -27.30 30.38
C GLY A 33 47.16 -27.50 28.92
N GLY A 34 48.05 -27.19 27.97
CA GLY A 34 47.84 -27.42 26.54
C GLY A 34 48.99 -28.17 25.86
N THR A 35 48.71 -28.70 24.67
CA THR A 35 49.58 -29.34 23.64
C THR A 35 48.66 -29.61 22.43
N ASP A 36 49.03 -29.65 21.15
CA ASP A 36 50.25 -29.36 20.35
C ASP A 36 49.79 -29.20 18.87
N GLY A 37 50.58 -28.85 17.84
CA GLY A 37 51.98 -28.40 17.74
C GLY A 37 52.53 -28.56 16.31
N GLY A 38 52.54 -27.50 15.48
CA GLY A 38 52.94 -27.58 14.06
C GLY A 38 53.30 -26.23 13.43
N VAL A 39 54.60 -25.94 13.39
CA VAL A 39 55.25 -24.72 12.82
C VAL A 39 55.77 -25.08 11.41
N GLU A 40 55.78 -24.19 10.42
CA GLU A 40 56.93 -23.37 9.92
C GLU A 40 56.53 -22.89 8.49
N ASP A 41 57.10 -21.89 7.82
CA ASP A 41 57.86 -20.65 8.10
C ASP A 41 57.97 -19.93 6.72
N GLY A 42 58.32 -18.66 6.54
CA GLY A 42 58.55 -17.51 7.43
C GLY A 42 58.05 -16.24 6.69
N GLY A 43 58.25 -14.99 7.11
CA GLY A 43 59.34 -14.40 7.89
C GLY A 43 59.80 -13.14 7.13
N THR A 44 59.35 -11.95 7.55
CA THR A 44 60.17 -10.87 8.17
C THR A 44 61.06 -10.07 7.18
N ASP A 45 61.35 -8.77 7.35
CA ASP A 45 61.13 -7.76 8.40
C ASP A 45 60.81 -6.38 7.75
N GLY A 46 60.20 -5.37 8.39
CA GLY A 46 60.72 -4.46 9.44
C GLY A 46 61.05 -3.07 8.82
N GLY A 47 60.78 -1.91 9.41
CA GLY A 47 60.09 -1.51 10.63
C GLY A 47 60.27 0.00 10.91
N ILE A 48 59.74 0.48 12.05
CA ILE A 48 60.01 1.78 12.72
C ILE A 48 59.19 3.02 12.27
N GLU A 49 58.91 3.85 13.28
CA GLU A 49 57.95 4.94 13.40
C GLU A 49 58.60 6.34 13.24
N ASP A 50 57.86 7.31 12.69
CA ASP A 50 57.40 8.54 13.34
C ASP A 50 56.30 9.17 12.40
N GLY A 51 55.52 10.21 12.69
CA GLY A 51 55.35 11.06 13.87
C GLY A 51 55.01 12.49 13.41
N GLY A 52 53.79 12.99 13.67
CA GLY A 52 53.44 14.37 13.27
C GLY A 52 51.96 14.71 13.32
N LEU A 53 51.56 15.53 14.29
CA LEU A 53 50.25 16.18 14.39
C LEU A 53 50.46 17.69 14.61
N ASP A 54 50.21 18.49 13.58
CA ASP A 54 49.82 19.91 13.62
C ASP A 54 49.24 20.28 12.22
N GLY A 55 48.57 21.41 11.98
CA GLY A 55 48.06 22.43 12.90
C GLY A 55 47.50 23.63 12.13
N SER A 56 46.17 23.73 12.08
CA SER A 56 45.34 24.95 11.97
C SER A 56 45.73 26.15 11.07
N ALA A 57 44.73 26.55 10.26
CA ALA A 57 44.25 27.93 10.03
C ALA A 57 44.87 28.83 8.93
N GLY A 58 43.96 29.58 8.30
CA GLY A 58 44.21 30.75 7.44
C GLY A 58 44.42 30.43 5.95
N ASP A 59 44.05 31.29 5.01
CA ASP A 59 43.20 32.51 5.06
C ASP A 59 42.68 32.86 3.64
N GLY A 60 42.30 34.13 3.38
CA GLY A 60 41.64 34.58 2.15
C GLY A 60 42.43 34.35 0.84
N GLY A 61 41.89 34.63 -0.35
CA GLY A 61 40.73 35.46 -0.68
C GLY A 61 40.97 36.12 -2.05
N THR A 62 40.02 35.95 -2.95
CA THR A 62 39.78 36.71 -4.21
C THR A 62 40.86 37.64 -4.79
N ASP A 63 41.43 37.24 -5.92
CA ASP A 63 41.46 37.96 -7.22
C ASP A 63 41.59 36.90 -8.35
N GLY A 64 41.44 37.15 -9.64
CA GLY A 64 41.01 38.31 -10.43
C GLY A 64 41.38 38.08 -11.90
N GLY A 65 40.56 38.50 -12.87
CA GLY A 65 40.90 38.43 -14.30
C GLY A 65 39.84 37.80 -15.20
N MET A 66 39.14 38.66 -15.95
CA MET A 66 38.48 38.31 -17.21
C MET A 66 39.47 38.48 -18.37
N ASP A 67 39.06 38.02 -19.56
CA ASP A 67 39.73 38.12 -20.87
C ASP A 67 40.75 36.99 -21.19
N GLY A 68 40.90 36.55 -22.44
CA GLY A 68 40.13 36.80 -23.67
C GLY A 68 40.83 36.16 -24.89
N GLY A 69 40.11 35.92 -25.99
CA GLY A 69 40.74 35.56 -27.28
C GLY A 69 40.09 34.40 -28.04
N MET A 70 39.56 34.72 -29.22
CA MET A 70 39.29 33.75 -30.30
C MET A 70 40.14 34.13 -31.51
N ASP A 71 41.02 33.25 -31.94
CA ASP A 71 41.57 33.12 -33.29
C ASP A 71 42.01 31.65 -33.52
N GLY A 72 42.01 31.09 -34.73
CA GLY A 72 41.65 31.67 -36.02
C GLY A 72 42.75 31.45 -37.05
N GLY A 73 42.94 30.22 -37.55
CA GLY A 73 43.95 29.95 -38.59
C GLY A 73 43.86 28.55 -39.20
N MET A 74 43.65 28.50 -40.53
CA MET A 74 43.74 27.30 -41.36
C MET A 74 44.98 27.36 -42.27
N ASP A 75 45.79 26.31 -42.31
CA ASP A 75 46.37 25.69 -43.52
C ASP A 75 46.82 24.24 -43.16
N GLY A 76 47.03 23.29 -44.09
CA GLY A 76 46.70 23.29 -45.52
C GLY A 76 46.98 21.94 -46.23
N SER A 77 46.08 21.58 -47.15
CA SER A 77 46.32 20.90 -48.46
C SER A 77 46.91 19.47 -48.62
N VAL A 78 46.10 18.61 -49.29
CA VAL A 78 46.43 17.76 -50.49
C VAL A 78 47.31 16.50 -50.24
N GLU A 79 46.76 15.28 -50.18
CA GLU A 79 46.17 14.38 -51.22
C GLU A 79 47.14 13.32 -51.81
N ASP A 80 46.99 12.07 -51.36
CA ASP A 80 46.87 10.82 -52.15
C ASP A 80 46.23 9.74 -51.22
N GLY A 81 45.64 8.62 -51.66
CA GLY A 81 45.24 8.17 -52.98
C GLY A 81 44.84 6.68 -52.92
N GLY A 82 43.56 6.33 -53.05
CA GLY A 82 43.12 4.93 -53.01
C GLY A 82 41.61 4.78 -52.87
N ALA A 83 40.98 4.04 -53.78
CA ALA A 83 39.54 3.87 -53.83
C ALA A 83 39.13 2.40 -53.80
N ASP A 84 38.21 2.07 -52.90
CA ASP A 84 37.33 0.91 -52.96
C ASP A 84 35.90 1.36 -52.57
N GLY A 85 34.97 1.27 -53.52
CA GLY A 85 33.63 1.83 -53.39
C GLY A 85 32.56 0.77 -53.13
N GLY A 86 31.47 1.18 -52.48
CA GLY A 86 30.22 0.39 -52.43
C GLY A 86 29.19 0.87 -51.41
N GLY A 87 28.16 1.59 -51.88
CA GLY A 87 26.83 1.77 -51.26
C GLY A 87 26.78 2.27 -49.80
N ASP A 88 26.49 3.54 -49.53
CA ASP A 88 25.13 4.12 -49.61
C ASP A 88 24.09 3.43 -48.70
N ALA A 89 24.02 3.85 -47.44
CA ALA A 89 22.82 4.50 -46.88
C ALA A 89 23.11 5.05 -45.47
N SER A 90 22.52 6.20 -45.17
CA SER A 90 22.53 6.89 -43.88
C SER A 90 22.40 5.99 -42.64
N VAL A 91 23.43 5.97 -41.79
CA VAL A 91 23.23 5.72 -40.35
C VAL A 91 22.81 7.04 -39.72
N ASP A 92 21.52 7.37 -39.87
CA ASP A 92 20.87 8.35 -39.03
C ASP A 92 20.81 7.80 -37.59
N GLY A 93 21.04 8.67 -36.62
CA GLY A 93 21.22 8.33 -35.21
C GLY A 93 19.91 8.04 -34.47
N SER A 94 18.93 7.43 -35.14
CA SER A 94 17.77 6.86 -34.44
C SER A 94 18.17 5.54 -33.79
N THR A 95 18.12 5.49 -32.45
CA THR A 95 17.79 4.23 -31.77
C THR A 95 16.56 3.63 -32.44
N PRO A 96 16.47 2.30 -32.64
CA PRO A 96 15.23 1.72 -33.11
C PRO A 96 14.16 2.03 -32.07
N ASP A 97 13.26 2.93 -32.42
CA ASP A 97 12.00 3.13 -31.74
C ASP A 97 11.25 1.81 -31.89
N ALA A 98 11.38 0.95 -30.88
CA ALA A 98 10.57 -0.24 -30.76
C ALA A 98 9.15 0.29 -30.55
N GLY A 99 8.35 0.25 -31.62
CA GLY A 99 6.95 0.67 -31.55
C GLY A 99 6.20 -0.06 -30.42
N PRO A 100 5.07 0.51 -29.96
CA PRO A 100 4.39 0.13 -28.72
C PRO A 100 4.38 -1.38 -28.49
N VAL A 101 4.97 -1.80 -27.36
CA VAL A 101 5.26 -3.21 -27.09
C VAL A 101 4.18 -3.77 -26.18
N CYS A 102 3.08 -4.19 -26.80
CA CYS A 102 1.96 -4.77 -26.08
C CYS A 102 2.37 -5.89 -25.11
N GLY A 103 1.80 -5.83 -23.90
CA GLY A 103 2.05 -6.73 -22.80
C GLY A 103 3.30 -6.40 -21.98
N ASN A 104 3.79 -5.15 -22.03
CA ASN A 104 4.96 -4.71 -21.26
C ASN A 104 4.61 -4.05 -19.92
N GLY A 105 3.35 -3.68 -19.72
CA GLY A 105 2.81 -3.06 -18.51
C GLY A 105 2.77 -1.53 -18.53
N VAL A 106 3.02 -0.92 -19.69
CA VAL A 106 3.10 0.51 -19.96
C VAL A 106 2.21 0.79 -21.17
N MET A 107 1.24 1.70 -21.04
CA MET A 107 0.37 2.04 -22.16
C MET A 107 1.07 3.03 -23.11
N GLU A 108 1.29 2.60 -24.35
CA GLU A 108 2.13 3.28 -25.34
C GLU A 108 1.38 3.55 -26.67
N GLY A 109 1.60 4.74 -27.24
CA GLY A 109 1.22 5.06 -28.62
C GLY A 109 -0.29 5.01 -28.94
N ALA A 110 -0.76 3.85 -29.41
CA ALA A 110 -2.12 3.62 -29.91
C ALA A 110 -2.82 2.44 -29.20
N GLU A 111 -2.25 1.94 -28.11
CA GLU A 111 -2.83 0.91 -27.26
C GLU A 111 -4.07 1.44 -26.52
N GLU A 112 -5.13 0.63 -26.47
CA GLU A 112 -6.33 0.94 -25.68
C GLU A 112 -6.19 0.44 -24.23
N CYS A 113 -5.28 -0.50 -24.01
CA CYS A 113 -4.90 -1.06 -22.73
C CYS A 113 -3.49 -1.68 -22.85
N ASP A 114 -2.80 -1.79 -21.73
CA ASP A 114 -1.72 -2.76 -21.51
C ASP A 114 -1.80 -3.13 -20.02
N ASP A 115 -1.93 -4.43 -19.69
CA ASP A 115 -1.90 -4.91 -18.30
C ASP A 115 -0.62 -5.71 -17.95
N GLY A 116 0.32 -5.76 -18.89
CA GLY A 116 1.64 -6.35 -18.73
C GLY A 116 1.70 -7.81 -19.11
N ASN A 117 0.79 -8.30 -19.95
CA ASN A 117 0.81 -9.66 -20.46
C ASN A 117 0.19 -9.79 -21.88
N LEU A 118 0.15 -11.00 -22.43
CA LEU A 118 -0.40 -11.31 -23.77
C LEU A 118 -1.38 -12.50 -23.71
N LEU A 119 -2.24 -12.54 -22.70
CA LEU A 119 -3.29 -13.54 -22.53
C LEU A 119 -4.61 -13.05 -23.16
N GLU A 120 -5.57 -13.96 -23.25
CA GLU A 120 -6.94 -13.65 -23.69
C GLU A 120 -7.91 -13.86 -22.52
N ASP A 121 -9.08 -13.21 -22.59
CA ASP A 121 -10.13 -13.13 -21.57
C ASP A 121 -9.72 -12.47 -20.24
N ASP A 122 -8.58 -11.79 -20.15
CA ASP A 122 -8.11 -11.04 -18.97
C ASP A 122 -8.45 -9.54 -18.99
N GLY A 123 -9.04 -9.04 -20.07
CA GLY A 123 -9.45 -7.67 -20.29
C GLY A 123 -8.54 -6.85 -21.21
N CYS A 124 -7.35 -7.33 -21.58
CA CYS A 124 -6.51 -6.70 -22.58
C CYS A 124 -5.99 -7.73 -23.59
N SER A 125 -6.46 -7.65 -24.83
CA SER A 125 -6.09 -8.65 -25.83
C SER A 125 -4.57 -8.62 -26.14
N PRO A 126 -4.00 -9.68 -26.73
CA PRO A 126 -2.61 -9.72 -27.20
C PRO A 126 -2.27 -8.71 -28.34
N LEU A 127 -3.22 -7.85 -28.70
CA LEU A 127 -3.09 -6.75 -29.65
C LEU A 127 -3.25 -5.37 -28.98
N CYS A 128 -3.32 -5.33 -27.64
CA CYS A 128 -3.53 -4.16 -26.79
C CYS A 128 -4.78 -3.34 -27.15
N VAL A 129 -5.81 -4.09 -27.55
CA VAL A 129 -7.19 -3.65 -27.71
C VAL A 129 -7.99 -4.18 -26.54
N ILE A 130 -8.89 -3.39 -25.97
CA ILE A 130 -9.71 -3.82 -24.83
C ILE A 130 -10.62 -4.96 -25.26
N GLU A 131 -10.62 -6.04 -24.48
CA GLU A 131 -11.40 -7.22 -24.84
C GLU A 131 -12.89 -6.98 -24.74
N THR A 132 -13.64 -7.62 -25.64
CA THR A 132 -15.10 -7.52 -25.68
C THR A 132 -15.80 -8.73 -25.04
N GLY A 133 -15.04 -9.72 -24.54
CA GLY A 133 -15.53 -10.78 -23.67
C GLY A 133 -15.21 -10.46 -22.21
N PHE A 134 -16.22 -10.24 -21.36
CA PHE A 134 -16.02 -10.11 -19.91
C PHE A 134 -16.85 -11.16 -19.19
N GLY A 135 -16.17 -12.19 -18.69
CA GLY A 135 -16.78 -13.28 -17.94
C GLY A 135 -17.53 -14.29 -18.82
N ILE A 136 -17.40 -15.56 -18.46
CA ILE A 136 -18.10 -16.67 -19.14
C ILE A 136 -19.55 -16.91 -18.64
N GLY A 137 -20.00 -16.18 -17.60
CA GLY A 137 -21.38 -16.26 -17.09
C GLY A 137 -21.69 -17.49 -16.23
N THR A 138 -20.66 -18.22 -15.79
CA THR A 138 -20.74 -19.48 -15.02
C THR A 138 -21.41 -19.33 -13.66
N ASP A 139 -21.29 -18.17 -13.00
CA ASP A 139 -21.92 -17.91 -11.70
C ASP A 139 -23.42 -17.56 -11.80
N GLY A 140 -23.99 -17.51 -13.02
CA GLY A 140 -25.42 -17.19 -13.24
C GLY A 140 -25.75 -15.71 -12.98
N ASP A 141 -27.02 -15.37 -12.78
CA ASP A 141 -27.40 -13.97 -12.45
C ASP A 141 -27.20 -13.70 -10.95
N LEU A 142 -26.54 -12.59 -10.60
CA LEU A 142 -26.49 -12.07 -9.24
C LEU A 142 -27.63 -11.06 -9.03
N VAL A 143 -28.49 -11.29 -8.03
CA VAL A 143 -29.55 -10.34 -7.64
C VAL A 143 -29.50 -10.08 -6.15
N ILE A 144 -29.16 -8.85 -5.76
CA ILE A 144 -29.04 -8.39 -4.37
C ILE A 144 -30.23 -7.51 -4.03
N SER A 145 -31.38 -8.11 -3.71
CA SER A 145 -32.67 -7.41 -3.58
C SER A 145 -33.06 -7.00 -2.15
N SER A 146 -32.64 -7.73 -1.13
CA SER A 146 -32.80 -7.35 0.29
C SER A 146 -31.91 -8.20 1.19
N GLY A 147 -31.26 -7.57 2.17
CA GLY A 147 -30.35 -8.24 3.10
C GLY A 147 -29.15 -7.36 3.37
N GLY A 148 -28.64 -7.38 4.60
CA GLY A 148 -27.48 -6.55 4.94
C GLY A 148 -26.21 -7.05 4.25
N ALA A 149 -25.37 -6.09 3.86
CA ALA A 149 -23.92 -6.21 4.06
C ALA A 149 -23.30 -7.53 3.55
N ILE A 150 -23.48 -7.85 2.27
CA ILE A 150 -23.03 -9.13 1.69
C ILE A 150 -21.53 -9.04 1.37
N PRO A 151 -20.68 -9.89 2.00
CA PRO A 151 -19.26 -9.95 1.69
C PRO A 151 -19.01 -10.88 0.50
N LEU A 152 -18.42 -10.36 -0.57
CA LEU A 152 -17.73 -11.18 -1.56
C LEU A 152 -16.40 -11.62 -0.94
N VAL A 153 -16.36 -12.85 -0.39
CA VAL A 153 -15.18 -13.39 0.31
C VAL A 153 -14.37 -14.25 -0.65
N SER A 154 -13.25 -13.71 -1.14
CA SER A 154 -12.37 -14.46 -2.03
C SER A 154 -10.87 -14.12 -1.96
N ALA A 155 -10.48 -13.14 -1.13
CA ALA A 155 -9.07 -12.80 -0.96
C ALA A 155 -8.33 -13.90 -0.17
N GLN A 156 -7.20 -14.38 -0.68
CA GLN A 156 -6.29 -15.34 -0.06
C GLN A 156 -4.86 -14.76 -0.01
N VAL A 157 -4.15 -14.96 1.11
CA VAL A 157 -2.73 -14.57 1.24
C VAL A 157 -1.86 -15.46 0.35
N VAL A 158 -1.04 -14.83 -0.51
CA VAL A 158 0.07 -15.49 -1.20
C VAL A 158 1.23 -15.66 -0.21
N SER A 159 1.75 -16.88 -0.04
CA SER A 159 2.73 -17.21 1.02
C SER A 159 4.20 -17.22 0.57
N ALA A 160 4.45 -17.27 -0.73
CA ALA A 160 5.79 -17.32 -1.32
C ALA A 160 5.86 -16.46 -2.58
N THR A 161 7.07 -16.08 -2.99
CA THR A 161 7.26 -15.34 -4.24
C THR A 161 6.98 -16.23 -5.44
N ALA A 162 6.01 -15.83 -6.28
CA ALA A 162 5.88 -16.34 -7.65
C ALA A 162 6.75 -15.50 -8.59
N GLY A 163 7.52 -16.16 -9.45
CA GLY A 163 8.36 -15.48 -10.44
C GLY A 163 7.58 -15.14 -11.70
N ALA A 164 7.98 -14.08 -12.40
CA ALA A 164 7.53 -13.84 -13.78
C ALA A 164 7.81 -15.08 -14.66
N PHE A 165 6.91 -15.34 -15.59
CA PHE A 165 6.89 -16.49 -16.48
C PHE A 165 6.79 -17.86 -15.77
N THR A 166 6.33 -17.88 -14.51
CA THR A 166 5.91 -19.11 -13.82
C THR A 166 4.39 -19.26 -13.88
N ALA A 167 3.87 -20.48 -13.98
CA ALA A 167 2.42 -20.74 -14.04
C ALA A 167 1.84 -21.18 -12.68
N THR A 168 2.53 -20.91 -11.57
CA THR A 168 2.17 -21.42 -10.24
C THR A 168 2.34 -20.40 -9.13
N ILE A 169 1.45 -20.46 -8.14
CA ILE A 169 1.56 -19.68 -6.91
C ILE A 169 1.17 -20.53 -5.70
N THR A 170 1.80 -20.24 -4.55
CA THR A 170 1.51 -20.92 -3.28
C THR A 170 0.76 -19.97 -2.36
N LEU A 171 -0.37 -20.43 -1.82
CA LEU A 171 -1.17 -19.72 -0.82
C LEU A 171 -0.70 -20.05 0.60
N ALA A 172 -1.11 -19.24 1.58
CA ALA A 172 -0.83 -19.52 3.00
C ALA A 172 -1.73 -20.64 3.56
N THR A 173 -2.99 -20.66 3.12
CA THR A 173 -3.95 -21.75 3.31
C THR A 173 -5.05 -21.58 2.29
N GLN A 174 -5.32 -22.58 1.45
CA GLN A 174 -6.44 -22.61 0.52
C GLN A 174 -7.70 -23.05 1.29
N ASN A 175 -8.69 -22.16 1.41
CA ASN A 175 -9.87 -22.38 2.26
C ASN A 175 -11.02 -23.14 1.56
N GLY A 176 -10.74 -23.93 0.52
CA GLY A 176 -11.74 -24.63 -0.30
C GLY A 176 -12.55 -23.73 -1.23
N THR A 177 -12.23 -22.43 -1.32
CA THR A 177 -13.03 -21.42 -2.04
C THR A 177 -12.66 -21.24 -3.51
N LEU A 178 -11.59 -21.88 -3.98
CA LEU A 178 -11.09 -21.81 -5.35
C LEU A 178 -11.14 -23.20 -6.01
N ALA A 179 -11.51 -23.25 -7.28
CA ALA A 179 -11.62 -24.44 -8.10
C ALA A 179 -10.99 -24.25 -9.49
N VAL A 180 -10.76 -25.35 -10.20
CA VAL A 180 -10.34 -25.32 -11.61
C VAL A 180 -11.39 -24.60 -12.46
N GLY A 181 -10.92 -23.74 -13.36
CA GLY A 181 -11.74 -22.86 -14.19
C GLY A 181 -12.07 -21.51 -13.54
N ASP A 182 -11.84 -21.32 -12.23
CA ASP A 182 -12.07 -20.02 -11.59
C ASP A 182 -11.12 -18.94 -12.14
N LYS A 183 -11.67 -17.74 -12.31
CA LYS A 183 -10.91 -16.52 -12.61
C LYS A 183 -10.47 -15.83 -11.32
N VAL A 184 -9.26 -15.30 -11.31
CA VAL A 184 -8.67 -14.56 -10.19
C VAL A 184 -8.00 -13.27 -10.65
N ILE A 185 -7.81 -12.33 -9.73
CA ILE A 185 -6.80 -11.26 -9.81
C ILE A 185 -5.65 -11.66 -8.89
N LEU A 186 -4.41 -11.57 -9.39
CA LEU A 186 -3.19 -11.50 -8.57
C LEU A 186 -2.85 -10.02 -8.39
N HIS A 187 -2.54 -9.58 -7.17
CA HIS A 187 -2.34 -8.16 -6.87
C HIS A 187 -1.16 -7.92 -5.92
N GLN A 188 -0.14 -7.18 -6.36
CA GLN A 188 0.98 -6.77 -5.50
C GLN A 188 0.57 -5.62 -4.60
N THR A 189 -0.14 -5.94 -3.53
CA THR A 189 -0.79 -4.94 -2.66
C THR A 189 0.22 -4.05 -1.94
N ARG A 190 1.36 -4.61 -1.50
CA ARG A 190 2.44 -3.83 -0.86
C ARG A 190 3.81 -4.32 -1.26
N HIS A 191 4.76 -3.40 -1.44
CA HIS A 191 6.18 -3.67 -1.59
C HIS A 191 7.04 -2.57 -0.96
N THR A 192 7.94 -2.99 -0.07
CA THR A 192 8.85 -2.09 0.67
C THR A 192 9.75 -1.23 -0.22
N THR A 193 10.38 -1.83 -1.23
CA THR A 193 11.43 -1.19 -2.06
C THR A 193 11.19 -1.24 -3.57
N GLY A 194 10.33 -2.13 -4.05
CA GLY A 194 10.00 -2.31 -5.47
C GLY A 194 8.59 -1.80 -5.80
N ASP A 195 8.05 -2.23 -6.94
CA ASP A 195 6.76 -1.74 -7.44
C ASP A 195 5.57 -2.38 -6.73
N SER A 196 4.39 -1.78 -6.85
CA SER A 196 3.15 -2.19 -6.16
C SER A 196 1.94 -1.73 -6.96
N GLY A 197 0.76 -2.25 -6.63
CA GLY A 197 -0.49 -1.89 -7.28
C GLY A 197 -0.70 -2.55 -8.65
N TYR A 198 0.36 -3.02 -9.32
CA TYR A 198 0.19 -3.89 -10.48
C TYR A 198 -0.58 -5.17 -10.14
N PHE A 199 -1.30 -5.64 -11.15
CA PHE A 199 -2.18 -6.78 -11.08
C PHE A 199 -2.24 -7.48 -12.45
N GLU A 200 -2.66 -8.73 -12.46
CA GLU A 200 -2.99 -9.48 -13.68
C GLU A 200 -4.22 -10.35 -13.37
N TYR A 201 -5.01 -10.73 -14.39
CA TYR A 201 -6.00 -11.80 -14.22
C TYR A 201 -5.40 -13.13 -14.65
N ALA A 202 -5.83 -14.21 -14.00
CA ALA A 202 -5.47 -15.55 -14.40
C ALA A 202 -6.65 -16.51 -14.25
N ARG A 203 -6.67 -17.59 -15.02
CA ARG A 203 -7.61 -18.71 -14.88
C ARG A 203 -6.90 -19.93 -14.31
N ILE A 204 -7.52 -20.58 -13.33
CA ILE A 204 -6.94 -21.71 -12.59
C ILE A 204 -7.05 -23.00 -13.42
N ALA A 205 -5.92 -23.61 -13.77
CA ALA A 205 -5.83 -24.91 -14.43
C ALA A 205 -5.84 -26.10 -13.44
N ASP A 206 -5.23 -25.94 -12.27
CA ASP A 206 -5.18 -26.98 -11.23
C ASP A 206 -5.12 -26.40 -9.81
N VAL A 207 -5.65 -27.15 -8.84
CA VAL A 207 -5.62 -26.85 -7.40
C VAL A 207 -5.10 -28.07 -6.65
N THR A 208 -3.80 -28.07 -6.32
CA THR A 208 -3.14 -29.15 -5.59
C THR A 208 -2.71 -28.65 -4.20
N GLY A 209 -3.60 -28.83 -3.22
CA GLY A 209 -3.41 -28.32 -1.86
C GLY A 209 -3.40 -26.78 -1.84
N ASP A 210 -2.34 -26.20 -1.28
CA ASP A 210 -2.13 -24.74 -1.27
C ASP A 210 -1.48 -24.21 -2.56
N VAL A 211 -1.11 -25.08 -3.51
CA VAL A 211 -0.52 -24.69 -4.79
C VAL A 211 -1.61 -24.57 -5.85
N ILE A 212 -1.67 -23.40 -6.47
CA ILE A 212 -2.54 -23.06 -7.59
C ILE A 212 -1.69 -23.06 -8.85
N THR A 213 -2.14 -23.76 -9.89
CA THR A 213 -1.55 -23.71 -11.23
C THR A 213 -2.51 -22.99 -12.17
N PHE A 214 -1.99 -22.12 -13.02
CA PHE A 214 -2.76 -21.33 -13.97
C PHE A 214 -2.67 -21.93 -15.38
N GLU A 215 -3.66 -21.62 -16.23
CA GLU A 215 -3.71 -22.06 -17.63
C GLU A 215 -2.55 -21.48 -18.46
N HIS A 216 -2.05 -20.32 -18.04
CA HIS A 216 -0.92 -19.62 -18.65
C HIS A 216 0.08 -19.17 -17.58
N ALA A 217 1.29 -18.82 -18.01
CA ALA A 217 2.30 -18.26 -17.13
C ALA A 217 1.96 -16.81 -16.74
N LEU A 218 2.16 -16.48 -15.46
CA LEU A 218 2.08 -15.11 -14.94
C LEU A 218 3.13 -14.25 -15.64
N ALA A 219 2.81 -13.01 -15.97
CA ALA A 219 3.76 -12.13 -16.65
C ALA A 219 4.60 -11.32 -15.66
N ARG A 220 4.04 -11.01 -14.49
CA ARG A 220 4.75 -10.30 -13.41
C ARG A 220 5.21 -11.24 -12.31
N SER A 221 6.19 -10.82 -11.53
CA SER A 221 6.59 -11.52 -10.30
C SER A 221 5.73 -11.01 -9.14
N TYR A 222 5.19 -11.89 -8.31
CA TYR A 222 4.40 -11.52 -7.12
C TYR A 222 5.16 -11.92 -5.87
N VAL A 223 5.53 -10.93 -5.06
CA VAL A 223 6.41 -11.08 -3.90
C VAL A 223 5.60 -11.07 -2.61
N SER A 224 5.83 -12.06 -1.76
CA SER A 224 5.27 -12.15 -0.41
C SER A 224 6.34 -12.54 0.61
N THR A 225 7.14 -11.56 1.03
CA THR A 225 8.24 -11.75 1.99
C THR A 225 8.32 -10.57 2.97
N GLY A 226 8.67 -10.83 4.24
CA GLY A 226 8.87 -9.78 5.24
C GLY A 226 7.62 -8.91 5.46
N ARG A 227 7.63 -7.67 4.95
CA ARG A 227 6.50 -6.71 4.95
C ARG A 227 5.81 -6.54 3.57
N THR A 228 6.42 -7.08 2.51
CA THR A 228 5.89 -7.10 1.14
C THR A 228 4.81 -8.18 1.04
N ARG A 229 3.70 -7.90 0.36
CA ARG A 229 2.50 -8.76 0.31
C ARG A 229 1.79 -8.68 -1.05
N ALA A 230 1.73 -9.82 -1.72
CA ALA A 230 0.75 -10.11 -2.75
C ALA A 230 -0.48 -10.82 -2.15
N GLN A 231 -1.63 -10.66 -2.80
CA GLN A 231 -2.84 -11.42 -2.50
C GLN A 231 -3.48 -11.89 -3.80
N MET A 232 -4.26 -12.98 -3.73
CA MET A 232 -5.08 -13.47 -4.82
C MET A 232 -6.56 -13.30 -4.48
N VAL A 233 -7.37 -12.81 -5.42
CA VAL A 233 -8.79 -12.51 -5.21
C VAL A 233 -9.61 -13.18 -6.32
N LYS A 234 -10.54 -14.08 -5.99
CA LYS A 234 -11.47 -14.65 -6.99
C LYS A 234 -12.33 -13.56 -7.60
N VAL A 235 -12.42 -13.58 -8.92
CA VAL A 235 -13.32 -12.77 -9.74
C VAL A 235 -14.47 -13.66 -10.14
N HIS A 236 -15.66 -13.35 -9.64
CA HIS A 236 -16.87 -14.05 -10.06
C HIS A 236 -17.28 -13.65 -11.47
N GLU A 237 -17.81 -14.58 -12.26
CA GLU A 237 -18.15 -14.41 -13.66
C GLU A 237 -19.66 -14.59 -13.86
N TYR A 238 -20.41 -13.53 -13.56
CA TYR A 238 -21.88 -13.54 -13.62
C TYR A 238 -22.42 -13.40 -15.04
N ARG A 239 -23.67 -13.79 -15.26
CA ARG A 239 -24.41 -13.53 -16.50
C ARG A 239 -24.97 -12.12 -16.51
N ASN A 240 -25.64 -11.70 -15.43
CA ASN A 240 -26.05 -10.31 -15.17
C ASN A 240 -25.90 -10.02 -13.69
N VAL A 241 -25.77 -8.73 -13.33
CA VAL A 241 -25.68 -8.29 -11.93
C VAL A 241 -26.71 -7.20 -11.68
N THR A 242 -27.58 -7.39 -10.70
CA THR A 242 -28.52 -6.38 -10.21
C THR A 242 -28.33 -6.18 -8.71
N VAL A 243 -28.01 -4.95 -8.30
CA VAL A 243 -27.75 -4.59 -6.91
C VAL A 243 -28.74 -3.54 -6.44
N SER A 244 -29.53 -3.88 -5.42
CA SER A 244 -30.55 -3.04 -4.78
C SER A 244 -30.28 -2.83 -3.28
N ALA A 245 -29.20 -3.40 -2.72
CA ALA A 245 -28.73 -3.22 -1.36
C ALA A 245 -27.18 -3.18 -1.27
N ASP A 246 -26.59 -3.37 -0.09
CA ASP A 246 -25.14 -3.24 0.14
C ASP A 246 -24.35 -4.49 -0.26
N LEU A 247 -23.41 -4.31 -1.19
CA LEU A 247 -22.41 -5.30 -1.59
C LEU A 247 -20.99 -4.75 -1.34
N TYR A 248 -20.12 -5.56 -0.74
CA TYR A 248 -18.73 -5.18 -0.46
C TYR A 248 -17.80 -6.39 -0.43
N ALA A 249 -16.49 -6.16 -0.36
CA ALA A 249 -15.51 -7.18 0.00
C ALA A 249 -15.03 -7.02 1.46
N ALA A 250 -14.34 -8.04 1.98
CA ALA A 250 -13.66 -7.93 3.27
C ALA A 250 -12.73 -6.71 3.30
N ASN A 251 -12.65 -6.02 4.44
CA ASN A 251 -11.63 -4.98 4.63
C ASN A 251 -10.23 -5.59 4.56
N TRP A 252 -9.24 -4.77 4.22
CA TRP A 252 -7.85 -5.06 4.50
C TRP A 252 -7.70 -5.50 5.96
N ASN A 253 -7.13 -6.68 6.20
CA ASN A 253 -7.16 -7.30 7.52
C ASN A 253 -6.11 -6.70 8.48
N ASN A 254 -6.32 -6.79 9.79
CA ASN A 254 -5.41 -6.21 10.81
C ASN A 254 -3.98 -6.77 10.80
N ARG A 255 -3.70 -7.86 10.06
CA ARG A 255 -2.34 -8.38 9.82
C ARG A 255 -1.65 -7.71 8.63
N GLY A 256 -2.43 -7.05 7.77
CA GLY A 256 -2.01 -6.41 6.54
C GLY A 256 -1.57 -7.41 5.46
N GLU A 257 -2.40 -8.42 5.20
CA GLU A 257 -2.06 -9.57 4.33
C GLU A 257 -3.07 -9.81 3.21
N GLN A 258 -4.36 -9.51 3.42
CA GLN A 258 -5.41 -9.70 2.42
C GLN A 258 -6.65 -8.84 2.70
N GLY A 259 -7.51 -8.70 1.69
CA GLY A 259 -8.75 -7.92 1.71
C GLY A 259 -8.62 -6.61 0.93
N GLY A 260 -9.64 -5.76 1.02
CA GLY A 260 -9.66 -4.42 0.45
C GLY A 260 -10.00 -4.33 -1.04
N ILE A 261 -10.23 -5.45 -1.73
CA ILE A 261 -10.53 -5.51 -3.17
C ILE A 261 -11.91 -6.15 -3.40
N LEU A 262 -12.82 -5.43 -4.05
CA LEU A 262 -14.07 -5.96 -4.60
C LEU A 262 -13.94 -6.09 -6.11
N ALA A 263 -14.03 -7.32 -6.64
CA ALA A 263 -13.95 -7.57 -8.07
C ALA A 263 -14.93 -8.64 -8.57
N PHE A 264 -15.55 -8.39 -9.73
CA PHE A 264 -16.39 -9.33 -10.46
C PHE A 264 -16.57 -8.90 -11.92
N ASP A 265 -16.78 -9.89 -12.79
CA ASP A 265 -17.14 -9.72 -14.20
C ASP A 265 -18.62 -10.07 -14.44
N ALA A 266 -19.22 -9.51 -15.48
CA ALA A 266 -20.56 -9.85 -15.93
C ALA A 266 -20.66 -9.93 -17.47
N GLN A 267 -21.09 -11.08 -17.99
CA GLN A 267 -21.28 -11.29 -19.44
C GLN A 267 -22.30 -10.34 -20.07
N GLY A 268 -23.29 -9.91 -19.28
CA GLY A 268 -24.36 -8.98 -19.61
C GLY A 268 -24.28 -7.68 -18.79
N THR A 269 -25.43 -7.17 -18.37
CA THR A 269 -25.52 -5.84 -17.75
C THR A 269 -25.24 -5.88 -16.25
N ILE A 270 -24.50 -4.88 -15.76
CA ILE A 270 -24.33 -4.57 -14.33
C ILE A 270 -25.21 -3.36 -14.01
N THR A 271 -26.21 -3.56 -13.14
CA THR A 271 -27.14 -2.53 -12.69
C THR A 271 -26.99 -2.32 -11.19
N ILE A 272 -26.57 -1.12 -10.79
CA ILE A 272 -26.67 -0.63 -9.41
C ILE A 272 -27.91 0.27 -9.34
N GLU A 273 -29.00 -0.27 -8.80
CA GLU A 273 -30.28 0.44 -8.63
C GLU A 273 -30.17 1.53 -7.55
N SER A 274 -31.13 2.44 -7.46
CA SER A 274 -31.08 3.60 -6.54
C SER A 274 -30.92 3.25 -5.04
N GLY A 275 -31.32 2.04 -4.62
CA GLY A 275 -31.06 1.52 -3.27
C GLY A 275 -29.75 0.73 -3.13
N GLY A 276 -29.15 0.33 -4.25
CA GLY A 276 -27.95 -0.50 -4.33
C GLY A 276 -26.66 0.27 -4.14
N ARG A 277 -25.70 -0.35 -3.42
CA ARG A 277 -24.45 0.32 -3.05
C ARG A 277 -23.27 -0.65 -3.09
N LEU A 278 -22.24 -0.34 -3.90
CA LEU A 278 -20.93 -0.98 -3.82
C LEU A 278 -20.05 -0.20 -2.83
N MET A 279 -19.66 -0.81 -1.71
CA MET A 279 -19.14 -0.09 -0.53
C MET A 279 -17.75 -0.53 -0.10
N MET A 280 -16.73 0.12 -0.66
CA MET A 280 -15.30 -0.04 -0.33
C MET A 280 -14.69 1.16 0.40
N SER A 281 -15.48 2.16 0.79
CA SER A 281 -15.02 3.27 1.63
C SER A 281 -14.50 2.78 2.98
N GLY A 282 -13.33 3.25 3.42
CA GLY A 282 -12.68 2.85 4.68
C GLY A 282 -12.23 1.38 4.76
N ARG A 283 -12.14 0.66 3.62
CA ARG A 283 -11.77 -0.77 3.56
C ARG A 283 -10.34 -1.06 3.07
N GLY A 284 -9.57 -0.02 2.74
CA GLY A 284 -8.17 -0.11 2.33
C GLY A 284 -7.21 -0.09 3.52
N PHE A 285 -6.01 0.46 3.29
CA PHE A 285 -4.95 0.63 4.30
C PHE A 285 -5.41 1.37 5.57
N HIS A 286 -4.87 0.94 6.71
CA HIS A 286 -5.23 1.51 8.01
C HIS A 286 -4.50 2.82 8.31
N GLY A 287 -5.20 3.80 8.90
CA GLY A 287 -4.59 5.02 9.41
C GLY A 287 -3.95 4.90 10.80
N HIS A 288 -4.02 3.71 11.41
CA HIS A 288 -3.59 3.42 12.78
C HIS A 288 -4.21 4.31 13.87
N GLY A 289 -4.04 3.87 15.11
CA GLY A 289 -4.48 4.60 16.29
C GLY A 289 -4.03 3.84 17.52
N GLU A 290 -3.39 4.54 18.44
CA GLU A 290 -2.97 3.93 19.70
C GLU A 290 -4.12 3.86 20.71
N SER A 291 -4.11 2.79 21.50
CA SER A 291 -5.02 2.66 22.63
C SER A 291 -4.41 3.36 23.84
N CYS A 292 -4.82 4.62 24.08
CA CYS A 292 -4.76 5.26 25.40
C CYS A 292 -3.41 5.03 26.13
N PRO A 293 -2.27 5.47 25.57
CA PRO A 293 -0.98 5.26 26.22
C PRO A 293 -0.98 6.01 27.57
N LEU A 294 -0.79 5.27 28.67
CA LEU A 294 -0.55 5.85 30.00
C LEU A 294 0.86 6.46 30.13
N PHE A 295 1.54 6.66 28.99
CA PHE A 295 2.88 7.19 28.86
C PHE A 295 2.83 8.48 28.04
N GLN A 296 3.43 9.52 28.58
CA GLN A 296 3.52 10.84 28.00
C GLN A 296 4.58 10.88 26.89
N CYS A 297 4.49 11.85 25.99
CA CYS A 297 5.50 12.14 24.98
C CYS A 297 5.83 11.00 23.98
N ILE A 298 4.82 10.27 23.47
CA ILE A 298 4.98 9.24 22.42
C ILE A 298 4.63 9.80 21.03
N PRO A 299 5.47 9.62 19.98
CA PRO A 299 5.13 10.06 18.63
C PRO A 299 3.99 9.23 18.05
N GLY A 300 3.07 9.87 17.32
CA GLY A 300 1.99 9.16 16.65
C GLY A 300 2.49 8.14 15.62
N ALA A 301 1.58 7.31 15.11
CA ALA A 301 1.85 6.39 14.02
C ALA A 301 1.51 7.00 12.64
N THR A 302 2.36 6.77 11.64
CA THR A 302 2.05 7.03 10.23
C THR A 302 1.03 6.03 9.70
N GLY A 303 0.28 6.42 8.67
CA GLY A 303 -0.64 5.52 7.97
C GLY A 303 0.06 4.34 7.27
N GLU A 304 -0.65 3.22 7.12
CA GLU A 304 -0.25 2.16 6.18
C GLU A 304 -0.31 2.66 4.73
N SER A 305 0.50 2.04 3.87
CA SER A 305 0.52 2.31 2.43
C SER A 305 1.00 1.11 1.61
N TYR A 306 1.14 1.32 0.30
CA TYR A 306 1.81 0.39 -0.60
C TYR A 306 3.28 0.11 -0.20
N ARG A 307 3.93 0.97 0.59
CA ARG A 307 5.28 0.73 1.13
C ARG A 307 5.32 -0.20 2.35
N GLY A 308 4.18 -0.45 3.00
CA GLY A 308 4.13 -1.34 4.17
C GLY A 308 3.26 -0.81 5.31
N PRO A 309 3.38 -1.43 6.50
CA PRO A 309 2.79 -0.89 7.73
C PRO A 309 3.47 0.43 8.12
N GLY A 310 2.76 1.24 8.92
CA GLY A 310 3.27 2.50 9.45
C GLY A 310 4.41 2.35 10.47
N GLY A 311 4.89 3.49 10.96
CA GLY A 311 5.89 3.64 12.02
C GLY A 311 5.77 5.01 12.68
N SER A 312 6.67 5.37 13.59
CA SER A 312 6.55 6.58 14.41
C SER A 312 7.40 7.74 13.87
N TRP A 313 6.96 8.38 12.78
CA TRP A 313 7.71 9.42 12.06
C TRP A 313 6.78 10.52 11.54
N THR A 314 7.24 11.77 11.49
CA THR A 314 6.49 12.87 10.87
C THR A 314 6.45 12.81 9.35
N MET A 315 7.42 12.14 8.71
CA MET A 315 7.44 11.92 7.27
C MET A 315 6.35 10.94 6.81
N ALA A 316 5.80 11.18 5.61
CA ALA A 316 4.85 10.29 4.97
C ALA A 316 5.45 8.91 4.64
N ASN A 317 4.69 7.85 4.89
CA ASN A 317 5.03 6.48 4.55
C ASN A 317 4.53 6.17 3.12
N GLY A 318 5.19 6.70 2.08
CA GLY A 318 4.64 6.63 0.71
C GLY A 318 3.30 7.37 0.65
N SER A 319 2.22 6.71 0.23
CA SER A 319 0.88 7.32 0.28
C SER A 319 0.28 7.43 1.70
N GLY A 320 0.85 6.77 2.71
CA GLY A 320 0.38 6.87 4.09
C GLY A 320 0.79 8.20 4.72
N GLY A 321 -0.14 8.89 5.37
CA GLY A 321 0.11 10.17 6.02
C GLY A 321 1.10 10.08 7.19
N GLY A 322 1.89 11.13 7.37
CA GLY A 322 2.86 11.28 8.46
C GLY A 322 2.19 11.40 9.84
N ALA A 323 2.89 11.01 10.90
CA ALA A 323 2.41 11.19 12.27
C ALA A 323 2.58 12.63 12.76
N GLY A 324 1.74 13.06 13.70
CA GLY A 324 2.00 14.29 14.46
C GLY A 324 3.24 14.12 15.36
N GLY A 325 4.09 15.15 15.39
CA GLY A 325 5.21 15.27 16.31
C GLY A 325 4.77 15.37 17.78
N VAL A 326 5.74 15.18 18.67
CA VAL A 326 5.55 15.17 20.14
C VAL A 326 5.88 16.53 20.73
N GLY A 327 5.08 16.99 21.69
CA GLY A 327 5.39 18.17 22.50
C GLY A 327 4.17 18.65 23.28
N ASP A 328 4.28 19.76 24.00
CA ASP A 328 3.27 20.22 24.96
C ASP A 328 1.86 20.43 24.36
N ASP A 329 1.74 21.00 23.15
CA ASP A 329 0.51 20.94 22.35
C ASP A 329 0.76 20.09 21.10
N GLY A 330 0.25 18.85 21.11
CA GLY A 330 0.53 17.82 20.11
C GLY A 330 0.12 18.18 18.67
N ALA A 331 1.03 17.94 17.71
CA ALA A 331 0.81 18.30 16.30
C ALA A 331 -0.20 17.36 15.60
N GLY A 332 -0.82 17.84 14.52
CA GLY A 332 -1.78 17.06 13.73
C GLY A 332 -1.14 15.96 12.88
N GLY A 333 -1.82 14.83 12.69
CA GLY A 333 -1.41 13.78 11.76
C GLY A 333 -1.74 14.14 10.30
N GLY A 334 -0.88 13.79 9.35
CA GLY A 334 -1.06 14.06 7.92
C GLY A 334 -2.13 13.19 7.27
N GLY A 335 -2.84 13.69 6.27
CA GLY A 335 -3.80 12.90 5.50
C GLY A 335 -3.12 11.92 4.56
N GLY A 336 -3.72 10.76 4.30
CA GLY A 336 -3.22 9.78 3.31
C GLY A 336 -3.55 10.20 1.88
N GLY A 337 -2.68 9.88 0.92
CA GLY A 337 -2.83 10.21 -0.51
C GLY A 337 -3.28 9.03 -1.39
N ASN A 338 -3.59 9.31 -2.66
CA ASN A 338 -3.69 8.33 -3.75
C ASN A 338 -3.59 9.00 -5.14
N GLY A 339 -4.72 9.44 -5.72
CA GLY A 339 -4.76 10.18 -6.98
C GLY A 339 -4.38 11.64 -6.80
N THR A 340 -4.59 12.19 -5.60
CA THR A 340 -3.92 13.41 -5.12
C THR A 340 -3.14 13.11 -3.84
N ALA A 341 -2.17 13.97 -3.51
CA ALA A 341 -1.55 13.93 -2.20
C ALA A 341 -2.59 14.23 -1.11
N GLY A 342 -2.36 13.71 0.09
CA GLY A 342 -3.02 14.19 1.31
C GLY A 342 -2.46 15.54 1.74
N GLN A 343 -3.17 16.24 2.61
CA GLN A 343 -2.68 17.47 3.24
C GLN A 343 -1.80 17.13 4.42
N ALA A 344 -0.80 17.98 4.72
CA ALA A 344 -0.09 17.90 5.99
C ALA A 344 -1.03 18.18 7.16
N GLY A 345 -0.72 17.59 8.31
CA GLY A 345 -1.26 18.01 9.61
C GLY A 345 -0.67 19.35 10.01
N SER A 346 -1.34 20.03 10.93
CA SER A 346 -0.92 21.36 11.40
C SER A 346 0.14 21.21 12.50
N ASP A 347 1.15 22.09 12.48
CA ASP A 347 2.20 22.12 13.50
C ASP A 347 1.64 22.39 14.91
N GLY A 348 2.26 21.75 15.89
CA GLY A 348 2.03 21.98 17.31
C GLY A 348 2.80 23.18 17.86
N VAL A 349 2.43 23.60 19.07
CA VAL A 349 3.06 24.72 19.78
C VAL A 349 3.61 24.26 21.14
N CYS A 350 4.57 25.00 21.69
CA CYS A 350 5.18 24.65 22.97
C CYS A 350 4.56 25.52 24.07
N ALA A 351 4.15 24.90 25.18
CA ALA A 351 3.63 25.59 26.37
C ALA A 351 4.77 26.07 27.29
N GLY A 352 6.01 25.62 27.04
CA GLY A 352 7.20 26.01 27.78
C GLY A 352 7.37 25.24 29.10
N LEU A 353 6.77 24.06 29.17
CA LEU A 353 6.93 23.11 30.27
C LEU A 353 7.80 21.97 29.75
N ALA A 354 9.11 22.06 29.97
CA ALA A 354 10.14 21.13 29.48
C ALA A 354 9.99 19.66 29.99
N VAL A 355 8.94 18.99 29.53
CA VAL A 355 8.52 17.62 29.88
C VAL A 355 8.56 16.74 28.63
N CYS A 356 8.10 17.26 27.49
CA CYS A 356 8.29 16.69 26.16
C CYS A 356 9.37 17.47 25.36
N ASP A 357 9.49 17.22 24.05
CA ASP A 357 10.44 17.93 23.18
C ASP A 357 10.08 19.41 23.03
N ASP A 358 11.00 20.30 23.40
CA ASP A 358 10.90 21.77 23.30
C ASP A 358 11.26 22.30 21.89
N SER A 359 11.47 21.41 20.91
CA SER A 359 11.79 21.77 19.52
C SER A 359 10.60 22.45 18.81
N CYS A 360 10.51 23.77 18.93
CA CYS A 360 9.40 24.56 18.40
C CYS A 360 9.67 25.16 17.00
N PRO A 361 8.69 25.13 16.06
CA PRO A 361 7.37 24.50 16.18
C PRO A 361 7.45 22.97 16.10
N ILE A 362 6.53 22.29 16.77
CA ILE A 362 6.46 20.81 16.75
C ILE A 362 5.91 20.39 15.38
N PRO A 363 6.63 19.62 14.55
CA PRO A 363 6.19 19.38 13.18
C PRO A 363 4.90 18.56 13.09
N GLY A 364 3.97 19.04 12.26
CA GLY A 364 2.84 18.27 11.79
C GLY A 364 3.27 17.06 10.95
N GLY A 365 2.37 16.08 10.83
CA GLY A 365 2.59 14.93 9.96
C GLY A 365 2.46 15.30 8.50
N GLU A 366 3.44 14.91 7.69
CA GLU A 366 3.47 15.17 6.24
C GLU A 366 2.29 14.55 5.49
N GLY A 367 1.88 15.21 4.41
CA GLY A 367 0.84 14.69 3.52
C GLY A 367 1.28 13.43 2.79
N GLY A 368 0.45 12.38 2.82
CA GLY A 368 0.67 11.15 2.08
C GLY A 368 0.82 11.40 0.58
N LEU A 369 1.82 10.79 -0.04
CA LEU A 369 2.17 11.01 -1.45
C LEU A 369 1.10 10.48 -2.42
N ILE A 370 1.16 10.98 -3.66
CA ILE A 370 0.43 10.41 -4.81
C ILE A 370 0.98 9.00 -5.07
N SER A 371 0.09 8.00 -5.19
CA SER A 371 0.48 6.65 -5.61
C SER A 371 0.98 6.68 -7.06
N PRO A 372 1.99 5.88 -7.45
CA PRO A 372 2.51 5.88 -8.82
C PRO A 372 1.50 5.35 -9.87
N GLY A 373 1.93 5.29 -11.14
CA GLY A 373 1.19 4.65 -12.24
C GLY A 373 -0.10 5.34 -12.70
N THR A 374 -0.83 4.65 -13.59
CA THR A 374 -2.18 5.01 -14.09
C THR A 374 -3.20 3.96 -13.67
N ILE A 375 -4.50 4.25 -13.82
CA ILE A 375 -5.57 3.30 -13.46
C ILE A 375 -5.74 2.16 -14.49
N ALA A 376 -5.10 2.25 -15.65
CA ALA A 376 -5.04 1.15 -16.61
C ALA A 376 -4.19 0.00 -16.08
N THR A 377 -2.99 0.32 -15.58
CA THR A 377 -1.90 -0.60 -15.25
C THR A 377 -1.75 -0.90 -13.74
N GLU A 378 -2.15 0.02 -12.86
CA GLU A 378 -1.99 -0.12 -11.41
C GLU A 378 -3.27 0.23 -10.63
N LEU A 379 -3.56 -0.56 -9.59
CA LEU A 379 -4.67 -0.38 -8.66
C LEU A 379 -4.12 -0.17 -7.26
N PHE A 380 -4.44 0.97 -6.63
CA PHE A 380 -4.01 1.25 -5.26
C PHE A 380 -5.20 1.37 -4.31
N PHE A 381 -5.03 0.90 -3.07
CA PHE A 381 -5.80 1.48 -1.97
C PHE A 381 -5.34 2.92 -1.74
N GLY A 382 -6.19 3.75 -1.13
CA GLY A 382 -5.69 4.99 -0.57
C GLY A 382 -4.65 4.72 0.52
N GLY A 383 -3.75 5.65 0.81
CA GLY A 383 -2.94 5.57 2.03
C GLY A 383 -3.80 5.83 3.27
N GLY A 384 -3.46 5.21 4.39
CA GLY A 384 -4.04 5.58 5.69
C GLY A 384 -3.67 7.01 6.06
N GLY A 385 -4.52 7.72 6.79
CA GLY A 385 -4.12 8.97 7.47
C GLY A 385 -3.13 8.67 8.59
N GLY A 386 -2.30 9.63 8.99
CA GLY A 386 -1.47 9.52 10.18
C GLY A 386 -2.22 9.90 11.45
N MET A 387 -1.75 9.41 12.58
CA MET A 387 -2.25 9.72 13.92
C MET A 387 -1.69 11.06 14.40
N GLY A 388 -2.45 11.80 15.22
CA GLY A 388 -1.98 13.01 15.90
C GLY A 388 -0.90 12.72 16.97
N GLY A 389 -0.16 13.75 17.36
CA GLY A 389 0.82 13.70 18.43
C GLY A 389 0.20 13.69 19.82
N THR A 390 0.91 13.06 20.78
CA THR A 390 0.58 13.12 22.21
C THR A 390 1.25 14.31 22.89
N ASP A 391 0.67 14.73 24.03
CA ASP A 391 1.16 15.83 24.88
C ASP A 391 1.78 15.33 26.20
N SER A 392 2.19 16.30 27.04
CA SER A 392 2.86 16.05 28.31
C SER A 392 1.87 15.75 29.46
N GLU A 393 0.66 16.26 29.36
CA GLU A 393 -0.41 16.15 30.35
C GLU A 393 -1.15 14.81 30.23
N GLY A 394 -1.08 14.18 29.06
CA GLY A 394 -1.68 12.90 28.70
C GLY A 394 -3.14 13.04 28.31
N ALA A 395 -3.53 12.48 27.16
CA ALA A 395 -4.90 12.11 26.78
C ALA A 395 -4.89 11.33 25.45
N ARG A 396 -6.00 11.24 24.70
CA ARG A 396 -6.09 10.44 23.46
C ARG A 396 -5.91 11.28 22.19
N PRO A 397 -4.82 11.10 21.43
CA PRO A 397 -4.66 11.77 20.15
C PRO A 397 -5.61 11.18 19.11
N GLY A 398 -5.88 11.96 18.06
CA GLY A 398 -6.75 11.54 16.98
C GLY A 398 -6.14 10.39 16.15
N SER A 399 -6.82 9.26 16.07
CA SER A 399 -6.44 8.15 15.18
C SER A 399 -6.56 8.55 13.71
N GLY A 400 -5.64 8.09 12.87
CA GLY A 400 -5.72 8.30 11.43
C GLY A 400 -6.90 7.57 10.79
N GLY A 401 -7.44 8.13 9.71
CA GLY A 401 -8.53 7.53 8.95
C GLY A 401 -8.09 6.32 8.13
N TYR A 402 -8.89 5.26 8.13
CA TYR A 402 -8.80 4.15 7.17
C TYR A 402 -9.08 4.66 5.75
N SER A 403 -8.38 4.11 4.76
CA SER A 403 -8.48 4.55 3.38
C SER A 403 -9.53 3.81 2.57
N GLY A 404 -9.82 4.30 1.35
CA GLY A 404 -10.65 3.57 0.39
C GLY A 404 -9.96 2.33 -0.19
N GLY A 405 -10.73 1.26 -0.36
CA GLY A 405 -10.29 0.04 -1.05
C GLY A 405 -10.36 0.14 -2.58
N ILE A 406 -10.31 -1.00 -3.26
CA ILE A 406 -10.47 -1.12 -4.72
C ILE A 406 -11.87 -1.64 -5.08
N ILE A 407 -12.48 -1.04 -6.11
CA ILE A 407 -13.60 -1.60 -6.87
C ILE A 407 -13.11 -1.83 -8.30
N ALA A 408 -13.10 -3.07 -8.76
CA ALA A 408 -12.70 -3.45 -10.13
C ALA A 408 -13.80 -4.31 -10.78
N VAL A 409 -14.65 -3.72 -11.61
CA VAL A 409 -15.80 -4.44 -12.20
C VAL A 409 -15.87 -4.26 -13.70
N ARG A 410 -16.27 -5.32 -14.41
CA ARG A 410 -16.36 -5.33 -15.88
C ARG A 410 -17.63 -5.97 -16.38
N GLY A 411 -18.22 -5.45 -17.45
CA GLY A 411 -19.32 -6.15 -18.09
C GLY A 411 -19.76 -5.60 -19.44
N ALA A 412 -20.91 -6.05 -19.95
CA ALA A 412 -21.41 -5.60 -21.24
C ALA A 412 -21.79 -4.12 -21.19
N GLU A 413 -22.62 -3.78 -20.21
CA GLU A 413 -23.14 -2.44 -19.95
C GLU A 413 -23.09 -2.18 -18.44
N LEU A 414 -22.83 -0.94 -18.07
CA LEU A 414 -22.81 -0.50 -16.68
C LEU A 414 -23.86 0.59 -16.46
N ILE A 415 -24.80 0.37 -15.54
CA ILE A 415 -25.88 1.30 -15.20
C ILE A 415 -25.83 1.58 -13.69
N VAL A 416 -25.50 2.80 -13.31
CA VAL A 416 -25.35 3.24 -11.92
C VAL A 416 -26.38 4.34 -11.63
N THR A 417 -27.39 3.96 -10.86
CA THR A 417 -28.41 4.88 -10.31
C THR A 417 -28.39 4.94 -8.79
N GLY A 418 -27.76 3.95 -8.14
CA GLY A 418 -27.42 3.93 -6.71
C GLY A 418 -26.07 4.58 -6.43
N ARG A 419 -25.20 3.91 -5.66
CA ARG A 419 -23.87 4.44 -5.31
C ARG A 419 -22.74 3.41 -5.51
N MET A 420 -21.58 3.86 -5.96
CA MET A 420 -20.30 3.16 -5.77
C MET A 420 -19.38 4.05 -4.97
N ALA A 421 -18.71 3.51 -3.95
CA ALA A 421 -17.93 4.32 -3.02
C ALA A 421 -16.65 3.61 -2.58
N ALA A 422 -15.52 4.28 -2.75
CA ALA A 422 -14.20 3.90 -2.27
C ALA A 422 -13.56 5.10 -1.55
N ASP A 423 -14.31 5.78 -0.69
CA ASP A 423 -13.85 6.99 0.01
C ASP A 423 -12.90 6.65 1.17
N GLY A 424 -11.97 7.55 1.46
CA GLY A 424 -11.27 7.57 2.74
C GLY A 424 -12.21 7.95 3.89
N SER A 425 -12.00 7.37 5.06
CA SER A 425 -12.67 7.78 6.29
C SER A 425 -11.95 8.96 6.95
N SER A 426 -12.69 9.82 7.64
CA SER A 426 -12.09 10.95 8.35
C SER A 426 -11.18 10.49 9.49
N GLY A 427 -10.12 11.25 9.76
CA GLY A 427 -9.35 11.14 10.99
C GLY A 427 -10.23 11.49 12.20
N ARG A 428 -9.88 10.97 13.37
CA ARG A 428 -10.61 11.28 14.61
C ARG A 428 -10.06 12.52 15.29
N ASP A 429 -10.91 13.14 16.09
CA ASP A 429 -10.52 14.27 16.92
C ASP A 429 -9.61 13.83 18.07
N GLY A 430 -8.64 14.68 18.43
CA GLY A 430 -7.84 14.55 19.64
C GLY A 430 -8.65 15.00 20.86
N VAL A 431 -8.76 14.16 21.88
CA VAL A 431 -9.58 14.41 23.08
C VAL A 431 -8.75 14.50 24.35
N SER A 432 -8.89 15.61 25.07
CA SER A 432 -8.12 15.99 26.26
C SER A 432 -8.64 15.44 27.60
N ASN A 433 -9.90 14.99 27.65
CA ASN A 433 -10.55 14.50 28.87
C ASN A 433 -11.12 13.08 28.65
N ASP A 434 -10.25 12.06 28.62
CA ASP A 434 -10.70 10.66 28.67
C ASP A 434 -10.50 10.07 30.09
N PRO A 435 -11.58 9.70 30.81
CA PRO A 435 -11.50 9.18 32.18
C PRO A 435 -10.64 7.92 32.36
N GLY A 436 -10.30 7.21 31.28
CA GLY A 436 -9.44 6.02 31.30
C GLY A 436 -7.96 6.28 31.01
N CYS A 437 -7.56 7.49 30.58
CA CYS A 437 -6.20 7.77 30.10
C CYS A 437 -5.39 8.75 30.97
N GLY A 438 -6.02 9.39 31.95
CA GLY A 438 -5.45 10.58 32.58
C GLY A 438 -5.61 11.81 31.67
N GLY A 439 -5.18 12.95 32.19
CA GLY A 439 -5.29 14.25 31.52
C GLY A 439 -6.04 15.30 32.34
N THR A 440 -5.41 16.47 32.47
CA THR A 440 -6.07 17.73 32.83
C THR A 440 -5.68 18.87 31.88
N GLY A 441 -5.00 18.54 30.78
CA GLY A 441 -4.42 19.48 29.81
C GLY A 441 -5.34 19.77 28.63
N CYS A 442 -4.78 20.52 27.69
CA CYS A 442 -5.32 20.82 26.37
C CYS A 442 -4.16 20.60 25.38
N GLY A 443 -4.40 20.12 24.16
CA GLY A 443 -3.32 20.05 23.15
C GLY A 443 -3.36 18.91 22.15
N MET A 444 -4.01 17.77 22.48
CA MET A 444 -4.07 16.58 21.61
C MET A 444 -4.30 16.85 20.12
N GLY A 445 -3.36 16.40 19.28
CA GLY A 445 -3.41 16.56 17.84
C GLY A 445 -4.53 15.77 17.17
N GLY A 446 -5.20 16.38 16.19
CA GLY A 446 -6.19 15.71 15.35
C GLY A 446 -5.55 14.68 14.40
N GLY A 447 -6.25 13.57 14.15
CA GLY A 447 -5.80 12.55 13.19
C GLY A 447 -6.02 12.98 11.74
N GLY A 448 -5.16 12.53 10.83
CA GLY A 448 -5.30 12.76 9.39
C GLY A 448 -6.39 11.90 8.76
N GLY A 449 -7.05 12.40 7.72
CA GLY A 449 -8.02 11.65 6.93
C GLY A 449 -7.35 10.58 6.05
N GLY A 450 -8.01 9.44 5.86
CA GLY A 450 -7.55 8.42 4.92
C GLY A 450 -7.68 8.89 3.47
N GLY A 451 -6.81 8.42 2.58
CA GLY A 451 -6.91 8.69 1.15
C GLY A 451 -8.08 7.94 0.49
N GLY A 452 -8.61 8.50 -0.59
CA GLY A 452 -9.56 7.80 -1.46
C GLY A 452 -8.93 6.58 -2.14
N GLY A 453 -9.73 5.57 -2.42
CA GLY A 453 -9.35 4.32 -3.06
C GLY A 453 -9.33 4.40 -4.59
N THR A 454 -9.45 3.25 -5.24
CA THR A 454 -9.43 3.16 -6.72
C THR A 454 -10.67 2.46 -7.24
N ILE A 455 -11.34 3.07 -8.22
CA ILE A 455 -12.52 2.52 -8.89
C ILE A 455 -12.23 2.38 -10.38
N ARG A 456 -12.01 1.15 -10.85
CA ARG A 456 -11.76 0.79 -12.27
C ARG A 456 -13.00 0.10 -12.82
N LEU A 457 -13.66 0.74 -13.78
CA LEU A 457 -14.86 0.23 -14.45
C LEU A 457 -14.55 -0.01 -15.92
N VAL A 458 -14.94 -1.15 -16.46
CA VAL A 458 -14.85 -1.43 -17.90
C VAL A 458 -16.21 -1.90 -18.42
N ALA A 459 -16.72 -1.29 -19.50
CA ALA A 459 -17.96 -1.70 -20.13
C ALA A 459 -17.83 -1.73 -21.65
N ARG A 460 -18.04 -2.89 -22.29
CA ARG A 460 -17.77 -3.04 -23.75
C ARG A 460 -18.75 -2.29 -24.65
N ALA A 461 -19.90 -1.87 -24.14
CA ALA A 461 -20.94 -1.18 -24.91
C ALA A 461 -21.20 0.24 -24.39
N SER A 462 -21.60 0.38 -23.11
CA SER A 462 -21.85 1.72 -22.53
C SER A 462 -21.76 1.73 -21.00
N ALA A 463 -21.49 2.92 -20.45
CA ALA A 463 -21.49 3.18 -19.02
C ALA A 463 -22.32 4.44 -18.71
N THR A 464 -23.36 4.28 -17.88
CA THR A 464 -24.24 5.36 -17.41
C THR A 464 -24.07 5.48 -15.90
N LEU A 465 -23.37 6.51 -15.45
CA LEU A 465 -22.78 6.57 -14.11
C LEU A 465 -23.58 7.36 -13.06
N GLY A 466 -24.71 7.98 -13.44
CA GLY A 466 -25.41 8.93 -12.59
C GLY A 466 -24.65 10.26 -12.41
N THR A 467 -25.07 11.11 -11.47
CA THR A 467 -24.38 12.37 -11.14
C THR A 467 -23.73 12.23 -9.77
N ASP A 468 -22.39 12.23 -9.73
CA ASP A 468 -21.55 12.07 -8.54
C ASP A 468 -21.91 10.80 -7.71
N ALA A 469 -22.51 9.80 -8.36
CA ALA A 469 -22.91 8.54 -7.74
C ALA A 469 -21.73 7.58 -7.52
N ILE A 470 -20.59 7.86 -8.15
CA ILE A 470 -19.34 7.13 -7.99
C ILE A 470 -18.33 8.05 -7.32
N THR A 471 -17.93 7.69 -6.10
CA THR A 471 -17.01 8.50 -5.29
C THR A 471 -15.80 7.72 -4.79
N ALA A 472 -14.64 8.37 -4.83
CA ALA A 472 -13.41 7.93 -4.19
C ALA A 472 -12.75 9.16 -3.53
N ASP A 473 -13.49 9.84 -2.66
CA ASP A 473 -13.02 11.06 -2.00
C ASP A 473 -11.98 10.75 -0.91
N GLY A 474 -11.16 11.75 -0.55
CA GLY A 474 -10.36 11.70 0.66
C GLY A 474 -11.21 11.95 1.92
N GLY A 475 -10.80 11.35 3.04
CA GLY A 475 -11.44 11.55 4.34
C GLY A 475 -11.19 12.95 4.92
N GLY A 476 -12.09 13.43 5.77
CA GLY A 476 -11.90 14.69 6.48
C GLY A 476 -10.77 14.62 7.51
N ARG A 477 -10.26 15.79 7.92
CA ARG A 477 -9.35 15.89 9.07
C ARG A 477 -10.09 15.68 10.40
N GLY A 478 -9.40 15.11 11.39
CA GLY A 478 -9.74 15.26 12.80
C GLY A 478 -9.30 16.63 13.32
N LEU A 479 -9.99 17.11 14.35
CA LEU A 479 -9.74 18.38 15.03
C LEU A 479 -9.14 18.16 16.43
N SER A 480 -8.57 19.21 17.01
CA SER A 480 -8.35 19.27 18.46
C SER A 480 -9.64 19.69 19.15
N SER A 481 -9.95 19.10 20.30
CA SER A 481 -11.19 19.39 21.06
C SER A 481 -11.09 20.54 22.06
N CYS A 482 -10.02 21.34 22.00
CA CYS A 482 -9.75 22.45 22.92
C CYS A 482 -10.05 23.79 22.25
N GLY A 483 -10.77 24.68 22.94
CA GLY A 483 -11.26 25.94 22.35
C GLY A 483 -10.19 27.04 22.27
N ALA A 484 -10.36 27.94 21.29
CA ALA A 484 -9.59 29.17 21.07
C ALA A 484 -8.11 29.03 20.68
N THR A 485 -7.50 27.84 20.79
CA THR A 485 -6.27 27.48 20.07
C THR A 485 -6.62 26.75 18.77
N ASP A 486 -7.25 27.49 17.87
CA ASP A 486 -7.73 27.04 16.56
C ASP A 486 -6.53 26.73 15.63
N GLY A 487 -5.86 25.58 15.81
CA GLY A 487 -4.55 25.30 15.18
C GLY A 487 -4.28 23.82 14.84
N VAL A 488 -4.15 22.95 15.84
CA VAL A 488 -3.63 21.56 15.70
C VAL A 488 -4.63 20.54 15.12
N GLY A 489 -5.15 20.85 13.92
CA GLY A 489 -5.95 19.92 13.11
C GLY A 489 -5.08 18.96 12.30
N GLY A 490 -5.57 17.74 12.08
CA GLY A 490 -4.97 16.81 11.11
C GLY A 490 -5.11 17.30 9.67
N GLY A 491 -4.42 16.61 8.75
CA GLY A 491 -4.56 16.83 7.31
C GLY A 491 -5.79 16.11 6.75
N ALA A 492 -6.46 16.70 5.75
CA ALA A 492 -7.47 15.97 4.98
C ALA A 492 -6.79 14.95 4.05
N GLY A 493 -7.45 13.81 3.82
CA GLY A 493 -6.99 12.81 2.86
C GLY A 493 -7.06 13.32 1.42
N GLY A 494 -6.17 12.81 0.57
CA GLY A 494 -6.19 13.03 -0.87
C GLY A 494 -7.30 12.24 -1.55
N ALA A 495 -7.75 12.73 -2.71
CA ALA A 495 -8.71 12.00 -3.52
C ALA A 495 -8.09 10.74 -4.12
N GLY A 496 -8.94 9.75 -4.37
CA GLY A 496 -8.64 8.49 -5.04
C GLY A 496 -8.52 8.63 -6.55
N ARG A 497 -8.75 7.52 -7.25
CA ARG A 497 -8.77 7.45 -8.72
C ARG A 497 -10.08 6.79 -9.18
N VAL A 498 -10.71 7.33 -10.23
CA VAL A 498 -11.93 6.77 -10.82
C VAL A 498 -11.76 6.76 -12.33
N GLY A 499 -11.67 5.58 -12.92
CA GLY A 499 -11.54 5.39 -14.36
C GLY A 499 -12.71 4.57 -14.89
N VAL A 500 -13.30 5.04 -15.98
CA VAL A 500 -14.29 4.28 -16.75
C VAL A 500 -13.83 4.16 -18.20
N SER A 501 -13.63 2.92 -18.66
CA SER A 501 -13.37 2.62 -20.06
C SER A 501 -14.62 2.00 -20.70
N ALA A 502 -15.21 2.72 -21.65
CA ALA A 502 -16.35 2.26 -22.44
C ALA A 502 -16.49 3.08 -23.72
N PRO A 503 -17.07 2.53 -24.82
CA PRO A 503 -17.32 3.28 -26.06
C PRO A 503 -18.25 4.48 -25.89
N THR A 504 -19.05 4.53 -24.82
CA THR A 504 -19.90 5.67 -24.47
C THR A 504 -20.03 5.75 -22.96
N VAL A 505 -19.63 6.90 -22.39
CA VAL A 505 -19.74 7.20 -20.97
C VAL A 505 -20.65 8.41 -20.76
N THR A 506 -21.59 8.32 -19.82
CA THR A 506 -22.45 9.43 -19.40
C THR A 506 -22.53 9.54 -17.89
N GLY A 507 -22.74 10.74 -17.36
CA GLY A 507 -22.74 11.03 -15.92
C GLY A 507 -21.46 11.70 -15.43
N THR A 508 -21.28 11.76 -14.12
CA THR A 508 -20.11 12.35 -13.44
C THR A 508 -19.66 11.51 -12.25
N THR A 509 -18.38 11.66 -11.89
CA THR A 509 -17.73 10.97 -10.77
C THR A 509 -16.98 11.98 -9.90
N ARG A 510 -16.69 11.63 -8.65
CA ARG A 510 -15.85 12.45 -7.76
C ARG A 510 -14.72 11.62 -7.13
N PRO A 511 -13.43 11.87 -7.44
CA PRO A 511 -12.93 12.87 -8.38
C PRO A 511 -13.40 12.62 -9.82
N ALA A 512 -13.23 13.63 -10.67
CA ALA A 512 -13.50 13.52 -12.10
C ALA A 512 -12.67 12.38 -12.72
N LEU A 513 -13.18 11.82 -13.82
CA LEU A 513 -12.60 10.64 -14.46
C LEU A 513 -11.11 10.82 -14.76
N THR A 514 -10.29 9.93 -14.23
CA THR A 514 -8.90 9.76 -14.67
C THR A 514 -8.92 9.03 -16.01
N PRO A 515 -8.18 9.50 -17.03
CA PRO A 515 -7.90 8.71 -18.22
C PRO A 515 -7.32 7.33 -17.83
N PHE A 516 -7.56 6.34 -18.69
CA PHE A 516 -6.80 5.09 -18.68
C PHE A 516 -5.36 5.41 -19.14
#